data_AF-Q93N25-F1
#
_entry.id   AF-Q93N25-F1
#
_cell.length_a   1.000
_cell.length_b   1.000
_cell.length_c   1.000
_cell.angle_alpha   90.00
_cell.angle_beta   90.00
_cell.angle_gamma   90.00
#
_symmetry.space_group_name_H-M   'P 1'
#
loop_
_entity.id
_entity.type
_entity.pdbx_description
1 polymer ?
#
loop_
_entity_poly.entity_id
_entity_poly.type
_entity_poly.pdbx_seq_one_letter_code
_entity_poly.pdbx_strand_id
1 'polypeptide(L)'
;GWGLTNESKRILGEGAKYANGDCHHPHLSTTDGRYDGKYLFINDKANSRVARIRLDIMKCDKILTVPNVQAIHGLRLQKVPYTKYVFCNAEFIIPHPNDGHSFDLKDRTSFTMFNAIDAEKMEMAFQVIVDGNLDNAD
;
A
#
# COMPACT_ATOMS: atom_id res chain seq x y z
N GLY A 1 -12.20 -15.90 12.80
CA GLY A 1 -12.89 -14.60 12.75
C GLY A 1 -11.92 -13.43 12.64
N TRP A 2 -11.08 -13.41 11.61
CA TRP A 2 -10.27 -12.24 11.29
C TRP A 2 -11.18 -11.02 11.05
N GLY A 3 -10.82 -9.85 11.59
CA GLY A 3 -11.70 -8.66 11.64
C GLY A 3 -12.58 -8.60 12.88
N LEU A 4 -12.77 -9.72 13.60
CA LEU A 4 -13.56 -9.77 14.83
C LEU A 4 -12.67 -9.94 16.08
N THR A 5 -11.62 -10.77 15.99
CA THR A 5 -10.73 -11.05 17.14
C THR A 5 -9.88 -9.84 17.52
N ASN A 6 -9.47 -9.77 18.79
CA ASN A 6 -8.63 -8.68 19.31
C ASN A 6 -7.27 -8.61 18.60
N GLU A 7 -6.69 -9.75 18.26
CA GLU A 7 -5.39 -9.85 17.59
C GLU A 7 -5.48 -9.27 16.16
N SER A 8 -6.54 -9.63 15.42
CA SER A 8 -6.73 -9.11 14.06
C SER A 8 -7.10 -7.64 14.04
N LYS A 9 -7.92 -7.17 14.99
CA LYS A 9 -8.22 -5.74 15.17
C LYS A 9 -6.97 -4.93 15.51
N ARG A 10 -6.05 -5.49 16.31
CA ARG A 10 -4.75 -4.87 16.58
C ARG A 10 -3.91 -4.71 15.32
N ILE A 11 -3.90 -5.71 14.43
CA ILE A 11 -3.16 -5.64 13.15
C ILE A 11 -3.82 -4.66 12.18
N LEU A 12 -5.15 -4.61 12.13
CA LEU A 12 -5.92 -3.70 11.28
C LEU A 12 -5.80 -2.22 11.72
N GLY A 13 -5.49 -1.96 13.00
CA GLY A 13 -5.39 -0.61 13.54
C GLY A 13 -6.67 0.20 13.31
N GLU A 14 -6.54 1.44 12.86
CA GLU A 14 -7.69 2.28 12.50
C GLU A 14 -8.55 1.68 11.38
N GLY A 15 -7.96 0.84 10.54
CA GLY A 15 -8.65 0.13 9.46
C GLY A 15 -9.65 -0.91 9.94
N ALA A 16 -9.68 -1.24 11.25
CA ALA A 16 -10.64 -2.18 11.84
C ALA A 16 -12.10 -1.70 11.73
N LYS A 17 -12.33 -0.41 11.46
CA LYS A 17 -13.65 0.16 11.20
C LYS A 17 -14.24 -0.24 9.84
N TYR A 18 -13.38 -0.65 8.89
CA TYR A 18 -13.81 -1.05 7.56
C TYR A 18 -14.20 -2.53 7.55
N ALA A 19 -15.38 -2.83 7.00
CA ALA A 19 -15.84 -4.20 6.79
C ALA A 19 -15.46 -4.75 5.41
N ASN A 20 -14.87 -3.92 4.54
CA ASN A 20 -14.52 -4.26 3.17
C ASN A 20 -13.04 -3.96 2.85
N GLY A 21 -12.62 -4.46 1.71
CA GLY A 21 -11.38 -4.16 1.01
C GLY A 21 -11.47 -4.75 -0.39
N ASP A 22 -10.62 -4.27 -1.28
CA ASP A 22 -10.49 -4.77 -2.65
C ASP A 22 -9.02 -5.07 -2.93
N CYS A 23 -8.65 -6.35 -2.85
CA CYS A 23 -7.27 -6.81 -2.96
C CYS A 23 -6.84 -6.90 -4.43
N HIS A 24 -5.70 -6.32 -4.80
CA HIS A 24 -5.30 -6.25 -6.23
C HIS A 24 -4.06 -7.08 -6.57
N HIS A 25 -2.86 -6.66 -6.14
CA HIS A 25 -1.60 -7.18 -6.68
C HIS A 25 -0.77 -7.94 -5.63
N PRO A 26 -0.96 -9.27 -5.49
CA PRO A 26 -0.15 -10.09 -4.59
C PRO A 26 1.22 -10.40 -5.18
N HIS A 27 2.29 -10.08 -4.44
CA HIS A 27 3.67 -10.40 -4.83
C HIS A 27 4.50 -10.95 -3.67
N LEU A 28 5.39 -11.90 -3.98
CA LEU A 28 6.27 -12.57 -3.02
C LEU A 28 7.62 -11.85 -2.92
N SER A 29 8.14 -11.72 -1.70
CA SER A 29 9.50 -11.18 -1.48
C SER A 29 10.55 -11.99 -2.20
N THR A 30 11.63 -11.29 -2.58
CA THR A 30 12.74 -11.86 -3.34
C THR A 30 14.08 -11.52 -2.72
N THR A 31 15.04 -12.42 -2.95
CA THR A 31 16.48 -12.20 -2.75
C THR A 31 17.18 -12.55 -4.06
N ASP A 32 18.01 -11.65 -4.57
CA ASP A 32 18.68 -11.77 -5.88
C ASP A 32 17.72 -12.21 -7.01
N GLY A 33 16.56 -11.55 -7.09
CA GLY A 33 15.54 -11.80 -8.12
C GLY A 33 14.78 -13.13 -7.98
N ARG A 34 15.02 -13.92 -6.94
CA ARG A 34 14.35 -15.22 -6.70
C ARG A 34 13.46 -15.13 -5.47
N TYR A 35 12.28 -15.76 -5.53
CA TYR A 35 11.37 -15.78 -4.39
C TYR A 35 12.04 -16.45 -3.19
N ASP A 36 12.02 -15.77 -2.04
CA ASP A 36 12.66 -16.24 -0.80
C ASP A 36 11.66 -16.91 0.17
N GLY A 37 10.36 -16.82 -0.11
CA GLY A 37 9.32 -17.46 0.68
C GLY A 37 9.09 -16.83 2.06
N LYS A 38 9.57 -15.60 2.31
CA LYS A 38 9.39 -14.91 3.61
C LYS A 38 8.03 -14.22 3.71
N TYR A 39 7.69 -13.38 2.73
CA TYR A 39 6.50 -12.53 2.75
C TYR A 39 5.74 -12.54 1.42
N LEU A 40 4.43 -12.32 1.52
CA LEU A 40 3.60 -11.83 0.44
C LEU A 40 3.12 -10.42 0.81
N PHE A 41 3.16 -9.50 -0.14
CA PHE A 41 2.57 -8.16 -0.01
C PHE A 41 1.38 -8.03 -0.93
N ILE A 42 0.35 -7.32 -0.48
CA ILE A 42 -0.88 -7.08 -1.22
C ILE A 42 -1.47 -5.73 -0.84
N ASN A 43 -2.01 -5.01 -1.81
CA ASN A 43 -2.71 -3.75 -1.56
C ASN A 43 -4.22 -3.92 -1.53
N ASP A 44 -4.88 -2.99 -0.85
CA ASP A 44 -6.30 -2.72 -0.89
C ASP A 44 -6.56 -1.36 -1.55
N LYS A 45 -7.14 -1.38 -2.75
CA LYS A 45 -7.48 -0.15 -3.49
C LYS A 45 -8.63 0.60 -2.85
N ALA A 46 -9.62 -0.11 -2.30
CA ALA A 46 -10.83 0.52 -1.79
C ALA A 46 -10.55 1.48 -0.62
N ASN A 47 -9.53 1.19 0.22
CA ASN A 47 -9.22 2.00 1.41
C ASN A 47 -7.75 2.42 1.51
N SER A 48 -7.00 2.40 0.41
CA SER A 48 -5.59 2.83 0.34
C SER A 48 -4.68 2.15 1.38
N ARG A 49 -4.72 0.81 1.46
CA ARG A 49 -3.88 0.05 2.41
C ARG A 49 -2.90 -0.86 1.69
N VAL A 50 -1.79 -1.17 2.35
CA VAL A 50 -0.88 -2.27 1.98
C VAL A 50 -0.73 -3.20 3.16
N ALA A 51 -0.88 -4.50 2.92
CA ALA A 51 -0.78 -5.55 3.91
C ALA A 51 0.41 -6.46 3.61
N ARG A 52 1.01 -6.98 4.68
CA ARG A 52 2.03 -8.04 4.62
C ARG A 52 1.49 -9.32 5.22
N ILE A 53 1.72 -10.41 4.52
CA ILE A 53 1.38 -11.77 4.91
C ILE A 53 2.67 -12.52 5.15
N ARG A 54 2.80 -13.06 6.36
CA ARG A 54 3.86 -14.00 6.73
C ARG A 54 3.55 -15.37 6.15
N LEU A 55 4.48 -15.92 5.39
CA LEU A 55 4.27 -17.18 4.67
C LEU A 55 4.52 -18.42 5.55
N ASP A 56 5.26 -18.28 6.64
CA ASP A 56 5.48 -19.36 7.59
C ASP A 56 4.21 -19.72 8.40
N ILE A 57 3.35 -18.74 8.64
CA ILE A 57 2.05 -18.93 9.32
C ILE A 57 0.84 -18.69 8.41
N MET A 58 1.06 -18.25 7.17
CA MET A 58 0.03 -17.89 6.19
C MET A 58 -1.05 -16.96 6.76
N LYS A 59 -0.61 -15.88 7.41
CA LYS A 59 -1.48 -14.86 8.03
C LYS A 59 -0.93 -13.46 7.84
N CYS A 60 -1.84 -12.49 7.71
CA CYS A 60 -1.49 -11.09 7.73
C CYS A 60 -0.90 -10.73 9.10
N ASP A 61 0.26 -10.06 9.11
CA ASP A 61 0.94 -9.65 10.33
C ASP A 61 1.07 -8.12 10.46
N LYS A 62 0.95 -7.39 9.35
CA LYS A 62 1.05 -5.92 9.29
C LYS A 62 0.11 -5.35 8.23
N ILE A 63 -0.49 -4.21 8.52
CA ILE A 63 -1.24 -3.37 7.58
C ILE A 63 -0.81 -1.93 7.77
N LEU A 64 -0.60 -1.22 6.67
CA LEU A 64 -0.30 0.21 6.62
C LEU A 64 -1.35 0.91 5.76
N THR A 65 -2.01 1.93 6.31
CA THR A 65 -2.78 2.88 5.49
C THR A 65 -1.78 3.87 4.89
N VAL A 66 -1.73 3.96 3.57
CA VAL A 66 -0.80 4.86 2.87
C VAL A 66 -1.37 6.29 2.98
N PRO A 67 -0.63 7.25 3.56
CA PRO A 67 -1.12 8.61 3.76
C PRO A 67 -1.10 9.40 2.45
N ASN A 68 -1.84 10.51 2.41
CA ASN A 68 -1.85 11.46 1.30
C ASN A 68 -2.30 10.87 -0.04
N VAL A 69 -3.05 9.77 -0.07
CA VAL A 69 -3.41 9.11 -1.32
C VAL A 69 -4.79 8.48 -1.28
N GLN A 70 -5.37 8.30 -2.47
CA GLN A 70 -6.57 7.51 -2.69
C GLN A 70 -6.31 6.43 -3.74
N ALA A 71 -6.85 5.23 -3.49
CA ALA A 71 -6.81 4.08 -4.38
C ALA A 71 -5.41 3.56 -4.69
N ILE A 72 -4.79 2.84 -3.75
CA ILE A 72 -3.57 2.09 -4.07
C ILE A 72 -3.89 1.01 -5.10
N HIS A 73 -3.34 1.10 -6.31
CA HIS A 73 -3.60 0.16 -7.41
C HIS A 73 -2.37 -0.71 -7.70
N GLY A 74 -1.49 -0.30 -8.61
CA GLY A 74 -0.24 -1.01 -8.91
C GLY A 74 0.58 -1.27 -7.64
N LEU A 75 1.06 -2.50 -7.45
CA LEU A 75 2.01 -2.83 -6.39
C LEU A 75 3.01 -3.86 -6.92
N ARG A 76 4.29 -3.61 -6.69
CA ARG A 76 5.39 -4.55 -6.96
C ARG A 76 6.48 -4.46 -5.92
N LEU A 77 7.40 -5.40 -6.00
CA LEU A 77 8.50 -5.54 -5.06
C LEU A 77 9.82 -5.31 -5.78
N GLN A 78 10.72 -4.59 -5.11
CA GLN A 78 12.11 -4.55 -5.51
C GLN A 78 12.66 -5.98 -5.60
N LYS A 79 13.34 -6.28 -6.72
CA LYS A 79 13.84 -7.63 -7.01
C LYS A 79 15.28 -7.87 -6.54
N VAL A 80 16.13 -6.84 -6.64
CA VAL A 80 17.59 -6.93 -6.41
C VAL A 80 18.04 -5.73 -5.55
N PRO A 81 18.99 -5.91 -4.61
CA PRO A 81 19.61 -7.19 -4.20
C PRO A 81 18.67 -8.07 -3.37
N TYR A 82 17.62 -7.49 -2.79
CA TYR A 82 16.51 -8.16 -2.13
C TYR A 82 15.32 -7.20 -2.10
N THR A 83 14.15 -7.67 -1.69
CA THR A 83 12.98 -6.83 -1.47
C THR A 83 13.16 -5.95 -0.24
N LYS A 84 13.91 -4.85 -0.42
CA LYS A 84 14.05 -3.79 0.57
C LYS A 84 12.81 -2.88 0.58
N TYR A 85 12.28 -2.58 -0.60
CA TYR A 85 11.09 -1.74 -0.76
C TYR A 85 9.94 -2.47 -1.45
N VAL A 86 8.73 -2.15 -0.99
CA VAL A 86 7.47 -2.36 -1.69
C VAL A 86 7.13 -1.04 -2.39
N PHE A 87 6.90 -1.10 -3.69
CA PHE A 87 6.50 0.05 -4.49
C PHE A 87 5.03 -0.06 -4.84
N CYS A 88 4.27 1.03 -4.66
CA CYS A 88 2.88 1.05 -5.03
C CYS A 88 2.38 2.42 -5.48
N ASN A 89 1.42 2.39 -6.38
CA ASN A 89 0.83 3.57 -7.00
C ASN A 89 -0.47 3.95 -6.31
N ALA A 90 -0.67 5.24 -6.11
CA ALA A 90 -2.01 5.78 -5.89
C ALA A 90 -2.62 6.19 -7.24
N GLU A 91 -3.84 5.73 -7.53
CA GLU A 91 -4.46 5.90 -8.84
C GLU A 91 -5.23 7.21 -8.97
N PHE A 92 -5.81 7.69 -7.87
CA PHE A 92 -6.64 8.90 -7.92
C PHE A 92 -5.82 10.14 -7.57
N ILE A 93 -6.06 11.20 -8.35
CA ILE A 93 -5.59 12.56 -8.10
C ILE A 93 -6.50 13.16 -7.01
N ILE A 94 -5.89 13.75 -5.99
CA ILE A 94 -6.61 14.45 -4.92
C ILE A 94 -5.94 15.80 -4.61
N PRO A 95 -6.68 16.76 -4.00
CA PRO A 95 -6.08 18.00 -3.52
C PRO A 95 -5.08 17.79 -2.40
N HIS A 96 -4.10 18.68 -2.29
CA HIS A 96 -3.12 18.72 -1.19
C HIS A 96 -2.93 20.16 -0.68
N PRO A 97 -3.43 20.51 0.52
CA PRO A 97 -4.19 19.66 1.45
C PRO A 97 -5.58 19.27 0.92
N ASN A 98 -6.11 18.12 1.37
CA ASN A 98 -7.47 17.66 1.06
C ASN A 98 -8.43 17.97 2.22
N ASP A 99 -8.68 19.26 2.46
CA ASP A 99 -9.45 19.77 3.61
C ASP A 99 -10.89 20.21 3.24
N GLY A 100 -11.28 20.06 1.98
CA GLY A 100 -12.61 20.42 1.48
C GLY A 100 -12.76 21.88 1.03
N HIS A 101 -11.69 22.68 1.03
CA HIS A 101 -11.74 24.06 0.51
C HIS A 101 -11.75 24.13 -1.03
N SER A 102 -11.14 23.15 -1.71
CA SER A 102 -11.13 23.04 -3.17
C SER A 102 -11.43 21.61 -3.62
N PHE A 103 -12.10 21.48 -4.76
CA PHE A 103 -12.44 20.20 -5.42
C PHE A 103 -11.92 20.15 -6.86
N ASP A 104 -11.16 21.15 -7.30
CA ASP A 104 -10.65 21.20 -8.68
C ASP A 104 -9.44 20.27 -8.84
N LEU A 105 -9.67 19.13 -9.49
CA LEU A 105 -8.63 18.14 -9.78
C LEU A 105 -7.63 18.60 -10.86
N LYS A 106 -7.89 19.74 -11.53
CA LYS A 106 -6.97 20.34 -12.50
C LYS A 106 -6.09 21.43 -11.88
N ASP A 107 -6.34 21.79 -10.62
CA ASP A 107 -5.52 22.75 -9.90
C ASP A 107 -4.10 22.19 -9.66
N ARG A 108 -3.11 23.08 -9.56
CA ARG A 108 -1.70 22.69 -9.37
C ARG A 108 -1.44 21.99 -8.02
N THR A 109 -2.35 22.13 -7.07
CA THR A 109 -2.33 21.44 -5.78
C THR A 109 -2.95 20.04 -5.82
N SER A 110 -3.54 19.64 -6.95
CA SER A 110 -4.16 18.33 -7.13
C SER A 110 -3.20 17.41 -7.86
N PHE A 111 -2.71 16.39 -7.16
CA PHE A 111 -1.77 15.41 -7.72
C PHE A 111 -1.97 14.04 -7.06
N THR A 112 -1.19 13.05 -7.51
CA THR A 112 -1.09 11.75 -6.85
C THR A 112 0.37 11.39 -6.58
N MET A 113 0.60 10.24 -5.93
CA MET A 113 1.94 9.88 -5.47
C MET A 113 2.31 8.44 -5.81
N PHE A 114 3.56 8.25 -6.22
CA PHE A 114 4.26 6.98 -6.17
C PHE A 114 4.80 6.76 -4.76
N ASN A 115 4.64 5.54 -4.22
CA ASN A 115 4.89 5.25 -2.80
C ASN A 115 5.95 4.17 -2.66
N ALA A 116 6.92 4.40 -1.77
CA ALA A 116 7.88 3.40 -1.33
C ALA A 116 7.66 3.08 0.15
N ILE A 117 7.46 1.81 0.46
CA ILE A 117 7.28 1.28 1.82
C ILE A 117 8.48 0.39 2.14
N ASP A 118 9.08 0.55 3.32
CA ASP A 118 10.11 -0.37 3.82
C ASP A 118 9.46 -1.73 4.09
N ALA A 119 9.91 -2.76 3.37
CA ALA A 119 9.27 -4.08 3.36
C ALA A 119 9.36 -4.81 4.72
N GLU A 120 10.44 -4.58 5.47
CA GLU A 120 10.67 -5.23 6.76
C GLU A 120 9.94 -4.52 7.89
N LYS A 121 9.96 -3.19 7.88
CA LYS A 121 9.29 -2.37 8.90
C LYS A 121 7.78 -2.23 8.68
N MET A 122 7.33 -2.31 7.42
CA MET A 122 5.97 -1.95 7.01
C MET A 122 5.61 -0.50 7.38
N GLU A 123 6.55 0.40 7.10
CA GLU A 123 6.46 1.85 7.33
C GLU A 123 6.75 2.61 6.03
N MET A 124 6.19 3.80 5.87
CA MET A 124 6.49 4.66 4.73
C MET A 124 7.99 5.01 4.73
N ALA A 125 8.65 4.75 3.61
CA ALA A 125 10.02 5.20 3.39
C ALA A 125 10.04 6.61 2.77
N PHE A 126 9.33 6.79 1.65
CA PHE A 126 9.16 8.07 0.98
C PHE A 126 8.00 8.03 -0.03
N GLN A 127 7.57 9.21 -0.49
CA GLN A 127 6.60 9.39 -1.56
C GLN A 127 7.18 10.31 -2.63
N VAL A 128 6.73 10.16 -3.88
CA VAL A 128 7.12 11.00 -5.01
C VAL A 128 5.86 11.54 -5.68
N ILE A 129 5.72 12.86 -5.72
CA ILE A 129 4.66 13.55 -6.46
C ILE A 129 4.94 13.43 -7.96
N VAL A 130 3.91 13.19 -8.75
CA VAL A 130 4.00 13.04 -10.20
C VAL A 130 2.96 13.89 -10.91
N ASP A 131 3.23 14.23 -12.17
CA ASP A 131 2.22 14.74 -13.10
C ASP A 131 1.41 13.59 -13.70
N GLY A 132 0.09 13.78 -13.79
CA GLY A 132 -0.84 12.73 -14.22
C GLY A 132 -1.17 11.73 -13.11
N ASN A 133 -1.91 10.68 -13.48
CA ASN A 133 -2.19 9.59 -12.55
C ASN A 133 -1.19 8.43 -12.70
N LEU A 134 -1.30 7.45 -11.82
CA LEU A 134 -0.52 6.21 -11.87
C LEU A 134 -1.44 5.01 -11.92
N ASP A 135 -1.02 3.96 -12.61
CA ASP A 135 -1.84 2.75 -12.80
C ASP A 135 -1.10 1.54 -12.22
N ASN A 136 -0.40 0.77 -13.07
CA ASN A 136 0.46 -0.34 -12.65
C ASN A 136 1.87 0.11 -12.25
N ALA A 137 2.50 -0.69 -11.39
CA ALA A 137 3.92 -0.66 -11.12
C ALA A 137 4.47 -2.01 -11.58
N ASP A 138 5.45 -2.04 -12.48
CA ASP A 138 6.12 -3.27 -12.94
C ASP A 138 7.64 -3.19 -12.78
#